data_AF-A0A1H7AMI8-F1
#
_entry.id   AF-A0A1H7AMI8-F1
#
_cell.length_a   1.000
_cell.length_b   1.000
_cell.length_c   1.000
_cell.angle_alpha   90.00
_cell.angle_beta   90.00
_cell.angle_gamma   90.00
#
_symmetry.space_group_name_H-M   'P 1'
#
loop_
_entity.id
_entity.type
_entity.pdbx_description
1 polymer ?
#
loop_
_entity_poly.entity_id
_entity_poly.type
_entity_poly.pdbx_seq_one_letter_code
_entity_poly.pdbx_strand_id
1 'polypeptide(L)' 'MNFKRIFGPILTLIGLGALIYGAYAFLGPGEADWKTLLVVFVLGFVFFSSGLGLLKTIKDRS' A
#
# COMPACT_ATOMS: atom_id res chain seq x y z
N MET A 1 3.82 13.78 18.86
CA MET A 1 3.16 12.48 18.59
C MET A 1 4.22 11.50 18.11
N ASN A 2 4.14 10.22 18.50
CA ASN A 2 5.12 9.21 18.07
C ASN A 2 5.06 9.06 16.53
N PHE A 3 6.17 9.26 15.83
CA PHE A 3 6.25 9.25 14.36
C PHE A 3 5.63 7.98 13.75
N LYS A 4 5.90 6.83 14.39
CA LYS A 4 5.32 5.52 14.03
C LYS A 4 3.78 5.52 14.01
N ARG A 5 3.13 6.30 14.86
CA ARG A 5 1.68 6.37 15.04
C ARG A 5 0.96 7.13 13.91
N ILE A 6 1.68 7.98 13.19
CA ILE A 6 1.16 8.73 12.05
C ILE A 6 1.59 8.06 10.74
N PHE A 7 2.83 7.56 10.67
CA PHE A 7 3.38 6.96 9.45
C PHE A 7 2.73 5.62 9.08
N GLY A 8 2.46 4.75 10.05
CA GLY A 8 1.85 3.44 9.78
C GLY A 8 0.49 3.53 9.09
N PRO A 9 -0.50 4.27 9.63
CA PRO A 9 -1.80 4.44 8.99
C PRO A 9 -1.70 5.07 7.59
N ILE A 10 -0.90 6.12 7.44
CA ILE A 10 -0.74 6.83 6.16
C ILE A 10 -0.15 5.90 5.11
N LEU A 11 0.94 5.20 5.43
CA LEU A 11 1.59 4.27 4.50
C LEU A 11 0.66 3.12 4.10
N THR A 12 -0.16 2.63 5.04
CA THR A 12 -1.16 1.59 4.79
C THR A 12 -2.25 2.08 3.84
N LEU A 13 -2.77 3.30 4.06
CA LEU A 13 -3.79 3.89 3.19
C LEU A 13 -3.26 4.14 1.77
N ILE A 14 -2.03 4.61 1.64
CA ILE A 14 -1.38 4.80 0.33
C ILE A 14 -1.17 3.46 -0.38
N GLY A 15 -0.67 2.44 0.33
CA GLY A 15 -0.48 1.11 -0.22
C GLY A 15 -1.79 0.47 -0.69
N LEU A 16 -2.86 0.62 0.11
CA LEU A 16 -4.20 0.17 -0.26
C LEU A 16 -4.73 0.91 -1.49
N GLY A 17 -4.57 2.24 -1.54
CA GLY A 17 -4.95 3.04 -2.70
C GLY A 17 -4.24 2.61 -3.99
N ALA A 18 -2.94 2.33 -3.92
CA ALA A 18 -2.16 1.84 -5.06
C ALA A 18 -2.65 0.46 -5.54
N LEU A 19 -2.99 -0.45 -4.62
CA LEU A 19 -3.55 -1.76 -4.97
C LEU A 19 -4.92 -1.64 -5.65
N ILE A 20 -5.80 -0.78 -5.12
CA ILE A 20 -7.11 -0.51 -5.72
C ILE A 20 -6.97 0.11 -7.11
N TYR A 21 -6.05 1.08 -7.27
CA TYR A 21 -5.76 1.70 -8.56
C TYR A 21 -5.22 0.68 -9.57
N GLY A 22 -4.28 -0.18 -9.16
CA GLY A 22 -3.78 -1.27 -10.00
C GLY A 22 -4.88 -2.22 -10.46
N ALA A 23 -5.81 -2.57 -9.57
CA ALA A 23 -6.97 -3.40 -9.90
C ALA A 23 -7.92 -2.71 -10.89
N TYR A 24 -8.18 -1.42 -10.69
CA TYR A 24 -8.99 -0.63 -11.62
C TYR A 24 -8.34 -0.55 -13.01
N ALA A 25 -7.04 -0.29 -13.07
CA ALA A 25 -6.29 -0.20 -14.31
C ALA A 25 -6.20 -1.56 -15.04
N PHE A 26 -6.12 -2.67 -14.29
CA PHE A 26 -6.11 -4.03 -14.85
C PHE A 26 -7.48 -4.43 -15.45
N LEU A 27 -8.58 -3.97 -14.87
CA LEU A 27 -9.94 -4.27 -15.35
C LEU A 27 -10.43 -3.29 -16.44
N GLY A 28 -9.75 -2.17 -16.64
CA GLY A 28 -10.13 -1.16 -17.62
C GLY A 28 -10.00 -1.68 -19.07
N PRO A 29 -10.83 -1.20 -20.00
CA PRO A 29 -10.86 -1.68 -21.39
C PRO A 29 -9.65 -1.23 -22.25
N GLY A 30 -8.55 -0.80 -21.65
CA GLY A 30 -7.35 -0.34 -22.36
C GLY A 30 -6.21 -1.36 -22.31
N GLU A 31 -5.28 -1.28 -23.27
CA GLU A 31 -4.00 -2.01 -23.21
C GLU A 31 -3.11 -1.41 -22.11
N ALA A 32 -3.45 -1.69 -20.85
CA ALA A 32 -2.57 -1.39 -19.74
C ALA A 32 -1.34 -2.31 -19.81
N ASP A 33 -0.15 -1.72 -19.89
CA ASP A 33 1.11 -2.47 -19.94
C ASP A 33 1.23 -3.35 -18.69
N TRP A 34 1.30 -4.67 -18.92
CA TRP A 34 1.35 -5.68 -17.87
C TRP A 34 2.55 -5.48 -16.93
N LYS A 35 3.68 -4.96 -17.43
CA LYS A 35 4.86 -4.68 -16.61
C LYS A 35 4.57 -3.55 -15.63
N THR A 36 3.92 -2.50 -16.11
CA THR A 36 3.52 -1.36 -15.29
C THR A 36 2.53 -1.79 -14.21
N LEU A 37 1.51 -2.58 -14.55
CA LEU A 37 0.55 -3.10 -13.57
C LEU A 37 1.22 -3.97 -12.51
N LEU A 38 2.14 -4.85 -12.91
CA LEU A 38 2.87 -5.71 -11.99
C LEU A 38 3.72 -4.89 -11.01
N VAL A 39 4.39 -3.84 -11.48
CA VAL A 39 5.15 -2.92 -10.62
C VAL A 39 4.23 -2.21 -9.63
N VAL A 40 3.07 -1.70 -10.08
CA VAL A 40 2.09 -1.03 -9.20
C VAL A 40 1.56 -1.99 -8.13
N PHE A 41 1.21 -3.22 -8.49
CA PHE A 41 0.72 -4.21 -7.53
C PHE A 41 1.80 -4.61 -6.52
N VAL A 42 3.03 -4.87 -6.97
CA VAL A 42 4.13 -5.25 -6.08
C VAL A 42 4.48 -4.09 -5.14
N LEU A 43 4.61 -2.86 -5.64
CA LEU A 43 4.87 -1.69 -4.80
C LEU A 43 3.73 -1.41 -3.82
N GLY A 44 2.49 -1.45 -4.28
CA GLY A 44 1.30 -1.28 -3.43
C GLY A 44 1.25 -2.32 -2.31
N PHE A 45 1.55 -3.58 -2.63
CA PHE A 45 1.61 -4.67 -1.66
C PHE A 45 2.74 -4.47 -0.64
N VAL A 46 3.94 -4.11 -1.09
CA VAL A 46 5.09 -3.85 -0.21
C VAL A 46 4.79 -2.68 0.75
N PHE A 47 4.21 -1.59 0.27
CA PHE A 47 3.84 -0.44 1.09
C PHE A 47 2.72 -0.78 2.08
N PHE A 48 1.70 -1.51 1.63
CA PHE A 48 0.61 -1.96 2.48
C PHE A 48 1.10 -2.89 3.61
N SER A 49 1.88 -3.91 3.26
CA SER A 49 2.46 -4.86 4.23
C SER A 49 3.39 -4.16 5.23
N SER A 50 4.24 -3.24 4.75
CA SER A 50 5.10 -2.43 5.61
C SER A 50 4.30 -1.55 6.56
N GLY A 51 3.27 -0.87 6.06
CA GLY A 51 2.37 -0.04 6.88
C GLY A 51 1.69 -0.84 8.00
N LEU A 52 1.20 -2.04 7.69
CA LEU A 52 0.67 -2.97 8.70
C LEU A 52 1.73 -3.39 9.73
N GLY A 53 2.98 -3.63 9.31
CA GLY A 53 4.08 -3.94 10.21
C GLY A 53 4.37 -2.81 11.20
N LEU A 54 4.41 -1.56 10.71
CA LEU A 54 4.53 -0.37 11.56
C LEU A 54 3.35 -0.26 12.53
N LEU A 55 2.12 -0.48 12.07
CA LEU A 55 0.92 -0.45 12.91
C LEU A 55 0.96 -1.49 14.03
N LYS A 56 1.36 -2.72 13.73
CA LYS A 56 1.49 -3.81 14.70
C LYS A 56 2.52 -3.51 15.79
N THR A 57 3.60 -2.79 15.45
CA THR A 57 4.68 -2.44 16.39
C THR A 57 4.29 -1.35 17.40
N ILE A 58 3.18 -0.63 17.17
CA ILE A 58 2.69 0.42 18.08
C ILE A 58 2.07 -0.18 19.36
N LYS A 59 1.70 -1.47 19.36
CA LYS A 59 1.07 -2.13 20.52
C LYS A 59 1.97 -2.21 21.75
N ASP A 60 3.29 -2.07 21.62
CA ASP A 60 4.27 -2.39 22.67
C ASP A 60 4.87 -1.20 23.44
N ARG A 61 4.27 0.00 23.39
CA ARG A 61 4.61 1.06 24.35
C ARG A 61 3.37 1.70 24.92
N SER A 62 2.75 1.00 25.87
CA SER A 62 1.95 1.64 26.92
C SER A 62 2.85 2.26 27.97
#